data_AF-A0A1V5DWX9-F1
#
_entry.id   AF-A0A1V5DWX9-F1
#
_cell.length_a   1.000
_cell.length_b   1.000
_cell.length_c   1.000
_cell.angle_alpha   90.00
_cell.angle_beta   90.00
_cell.angle_gamma   90.00
#
_symmetry.space_group_name_H-M   'P 1'
#
loop_
_entity.id
_entity.type
_entity.pdbx_description
1 polymer ?
#
loop_
_entity_poly.entity_id
_entity_poly.type
_entity_poly.pdbx_seq_one_letter_code
_entity_poly.pdbx_strand_id
1 'polypeptide(L)'
;MIMWKRLQNQYISFTLIFFVLFFWPVICSAEFTIDDEKKLGKEFYDKLAKHHLLSENKRLNEYITEIGNLILKGNKQVPFDFRFSVVDSSAINAFATPGGYIYINKGLINAAENEGELAGVIAHEIGHANARHIASIIKKSQKIGIATLAAILAGAFLSGGGEATAAIASFSMAGAASLNLKYSREHEEEADRLGMEYLVGAGYYPSAMVDFLKIVKRYEFISKSMPSYLLTHPGTDERIFYLESLTLTQYHQKGSRSIIGNLNRIKTLFILDEDNLNIRHKQLEEALAKDNENVDLLYALALIEDKQGKINEAVNHYQKALTLSPRDEDILKSLGLMYLKMGKADLAHSYLLPASIINPDNDDIILALGKTYETMGKYNNALECFLKLGNKNPDDVDIYYYIAMAYGKLNILGDSHYNFGLYFKKQNKKDTALFHFKKALDYFPHGSAKADAVDQAIKSLKK
;
A
#
# COMPACT_ATOMS: atom_id res chain seq x y z
N MET A 1 54.58 -3.70 65.64
CA MET A 1 53.53 -2.84 65.05
C MET A 1 53.32 -3.02 63.53
N ILE A 2 54.28 -3.58 62.77
CA ILE A 2 54.18 -3.71 61.30
C ILE A 2 53.39 -4.96 60.85
N MET A 3 53.45 -6.07 61.59
CA MET A 3 52.72 -7.31 61.22
C MET A 3 51.19 -7.18 61.34
N TRP A 4 50.69 -6.39 62.28
CA TRP A 4 49.23 -6.25 62.50
C TRP A 4 48.55 -5.43 61.39
N LYS A 5 49.25 -4.42 60.83
CA LYS A 5 48.78 -3.65 59.67
C LYS A 5 48.71 -4.49 58.38
N ARG A 6 49.60 -5.48 58.20
CA ARG A 6 49.57 -6.37 57.02
C ARG A 6 48.40 -7.34 57.04
N LEU A 7 48.08 -7.90 58.21
CA LEU A 7 46.92 -8.79 58.36
C LEU A 7 45.60 -8.04 58.17
N GLN A 8 45.47 -6.82 58.72
CA GLN A 8 44.26 -6.01 58.58
C GLN A 8 43.99 -5.61 57.10
N ASN A 9 45.03 -5.27 56.34
CA ASN A 9 44.89 -4.97 54.91
C ASN A 9 44.52 -6.19 54.07
N GLN A 10 44.98 -7.40 54.43
CA GLN A 10 44.61 -8.61 53.70
C GLN A 10 43.13 -8.98 53.88
N TYR A 11 42.57 -8.81 55.09
CA TYR A 11 41.14 -9.05 55.32
C TYR A 11 40.26 -8.01 54.62
N ILE A 12 40.65 -6.73 54.62
CA ILE A 12 39.91 -5.67 53.90
C ILE A 12 39.91 -5.94 52.39
N SER A 13 41.05 -6.32 51.81
CA SER A 13 41.15 -6.69 50.39
C SER A 13 40.33 -7.94 50.05
N PHE A 14 40.29 -8.96 50.92
CA PHE A 14 39.46 -10.15 50.68
C PHE A 14 37.97 -9.82 50.74
N THR A 15 37.51 -9.00 51.70
CA THR A 15 36.10 -8.58 51.77
C THR A 15 35.67 -7.70 50.60
N LEU A 16 36.56 -6.82 50.09
CA LEU A 16 36.28 -5.98 48.91
C LEU A 16 36.18 -6.80 47.63
N ILE A 17 37.06 -7.80 47.44
CA ILE A 17 37.00 -8.70 46.29
C ILE A 17 35.75 -9.58 46.35
N PHE A 18 35.35 -10.04 47.54
CA PHE A 18 34.13 -10.82 47.71
C PHE A 18 32.86 -10.00 47.42
N PHE A 19 32.85 -8.70 47.77
CA PHE A 19 31.74 -7.80 47.47
C PHE A 19 31.64 -7.47 45.97
N VAL A 20 32.77 -7.28 45.28
CA VAL A 20 32.80 -6.98 43.84
C VAL A 20 32.39 -8.17 42.98
N LEU A 21 32.66 -9.41 43.42
CA LEU A 21 32.26 -10.62 42.69
C LEU A 21 30.78 -10.98 42.86
N PHE A 22 30.12 -10.56 43.95
CA PHE A 22 28.69 -10.84 44.18
C PHE A 22 27.75 -9.66 43.90
N PHE A 23 28.25 -8.42 43.84
CA PHE A 23 27.48 -7.23 43.48
C PHE A 23 27.94 -6.60 42.16
N TRP A 24 28.23 -7.41 41.15
CA TRP A 24 28.26 -6.86 39.80
C TRP A 24 26.82 -6.47 39.46
N PRO A 25 26.51 -5.18 39.15
CA PRO A 25 25.19 -4.84 38.66
C PRO A 25 25.00 -5.67 37.40
N VAL A 26 24.01 -6.56 37.40
CA VAL A 26 23.50 -7.15 36.17
C VAL A 26 23.15 -5.95 35.30
N ILE A 27 23.97 -5.67 34.29
CA ILE A 27 23.64 -4.67 33.28
C ILE A 27 22.43 -5.26 32.58
N CYS A 28 21.25 -4.92 33.08
CA CYS A 28 20.00 -5.21 32.43
C CYS A 28 19.97 -4.31 31.19
N SER A 29 20.51 -4.81 30.07
CA SER A 29 20.34 -4.13 28.80
C SER A 29 18.84 -4.01 28.56
N ALA A 30 18.34 -2.78 28.39
CA ALA A 30 16.95 -2.53 28.08
C ALA A 30 16.54 -3.40 26.88
N GLU A 31 15.50 -4.21 27.05
CA GLU A 31 15.00 -5.08 26.00
C GLU A 31 14.43 -4.22 24.87
N PHE A 32 14.77 -4.53 23.62
CA PHE A 32 14.22 -3.83 22.46
C PHE A 32 12.73 -4.19 22.33
N THR A 33 11.87 -3.25 22.71
CA THR A 33 10.44 -3.47 22.90
C THR A 33 9.66 -3.38 21.59
N ILE A 34 8.39 -3.83 21.62
CA ILE A 34 7.45 -3.63 20.50
C ILE A 34 7.25 -2.14 20.20
N ASP A 35 7.24 -1.28 21.21
CA ASP A 35 7.08 0.17 21.02
C ASP A 35 8.33 0.79 20.38
N ASP A 36 9.52 0.31 20.74
CA ASP A 36 10.77 0.72 20.08
C ASP A 36 10.76 0.34 18.59
N GLU A 37 10.26 -0.86 18.26
CA GLU A 37 10.10 -1.30 16.88
C GLU A 37 9.11 -0.44 16.11
N LYS A 38 7.94 -0.14 16.68
CA LYS A 38 6.94 0.72 16.04
C LYS A 38 7.50 2.12 15.76
N LYS A 39 8.22 2.69 16.72
CA LYS A 39 8.86 4.00 16.56
C LYS A 39 9.93 3.98 15.48
N LEU A 40 10.81 2.97 15.51
CA LEU A 40 11.87 2.77 14.53
C LEU A 40 11.32 2.59 13.11
N GLY A 41 10.31 1.74 12.95
CA GLY A 41 9.61 1.49 11.68
C GLY A 41 9.02 2.75 11.10
N LYS A 42 8.31 3.53 11.92
CA LYS A 42 7.73 4.81 11.50
C LYS A 42 8.79 5.80 11.03
N GLU A 43 9.87 5.96 11.79
CA GLU A 43 10.97 6.86 11.39
C GLU A 43 11.63 6.42 10.08
N PHE A 44 11.72 5.12 9.82
CA PHE A 44 12.23 4.59 8.56
C PHE A 44 11.27 4.89 7.39
N TYR A 45 9.98 4.61 7.58
CA TYR A 45 8.94 4.92 6.60
C TYR A 45 8.92 6.41 6.23
N ASP A 46 8.92 7.29 7.23
CA ASP A 46 8.89 8.75 7.04
C ASP A 46 10.11 9.23 6.23
N LYS A 47 11.29 8.59 6.39
CA LYS A 47 12.49 8.89 5.58
C LYS A 47 12.36 8.43 4.13
N LEU A 48 11.87 7.21 3.89
CA LEU A 48 11.66 6.73 2.51
C LEU A 48 10.64 7.60 1.76
N ALA A 49 9.54 7.94 2.42
CA ALA A 49 8.53 8.83 1.88
C ALA A 49 9.10 10.22 1.56
N LYS A 50 9.88 10.81 2.49
CA LYS A 50 10.51 12.13 2.30
C LYS A 50 11.49 12.17 1.12
N HIS A 51 12.12 11.06 0.79
CA HIS A 51 13.06 10.95 -0.33
C HIS A 51 12.39 10.52 -1.65
N HIS A 52 11.05 10.47 -1.71
CA HIS A 52 10.28 10.05 -2.90
C HIS A 52 10.70 8.66 -3.44
N LEU A 53 11.03 7.74 -2.52
CA LEU A 53 11.40 6.36 -2.87
C LEU A 53 10.20 5.42 -2.87
N LEU A 54 9.11 5.81 -2.21
CA LEU A 54 7.85 5.09 -2.20
C LEU A 54 6.98 5.55 -3.36
N SER A 55 6.32 4.59 -4.01
CA SER A 55 5.44 4.85 -5.14
C SER A 55 4.23 5.67 -4.71
N GLU A 56 3.94 6.75 -5.42
CA GLU A 56 2.76 7.60 -5.19
C GLU A 56 1.49 7.02 -5.86
N ASN A 57 1.62 5.90 -6.59
CA ASN A 57 0.50 5.26 -7.26
C ASN A 57 -0.47 4.63 -6.23
N LYS A 58 -1.56 5.33 -5.95
CA LYS A 58 -2.59 4.93 -4.98
C LYS A 58 -3.15 3.53 -5.27
N ARG A 59 -3.54 3.27 -6.51
CA ARG A 59 -4.13 1.98 -6.93
C ARG A 59 -3.18 0.81 -6.73
N LEU A 60 -1.90 1.00 -7.02
CA LEU A 60 -0.87 -0.01 -6.80
C LEU A 60 -0.67 -0.30 -5.31
N ASN A 61 -0.60 0.73 -4.47
CA ASN A 61 -0.47 0.55 -3.03
C ASN A 61 -1.71 -0.10 -2.42
N GLU A 62 -2.90 0.27 -2.88
CA GLU A 62 -4.17 -0.35 -2.47
C GLU A 62 -4.19 -1.84 -2.80
N TYR A 63 -3.81 -2.21 -4.02
CA TYR A 63 -3.75 -3.62 -4.44
C TYR A 63 -2.85 -4.47 -3.55
N ILE A 64 -1.62 -4.01 -3.27
CA ILE A 64 -0.72 -4.72 -2.36
C ILE A 64 -1.28 -4.76 -0.93
N THR A 65 -1.92 -3.67 -0.49
CA THR A 65 -2.55 -3.59 0.84
C THR A 65 -3.72 -4.58 0.95
N GLU A 66 -4.52 -4.77 -0.10
CA GLU A 66 -5.61 -5.74 -0.14
C GLU A 66 -5.09 -7.18 -0.02
N ILE A 67 -4.02 -7.53 -0.76
CA ILE A 67 -3.37 -8.84 -0.63
C ILE A 67 -2.84 -9.03 0.79
N GLY A 68 -2.13 -8.05 1.33
CA GLY A 68 -1.58 -8.10 2.68
C GLY A 68 -2.66 -8.27 3.75
N ASN A 69 -3.75 -7.49 3.67
CA ASN A 69 -4.88 -7.59 4.58
C ASN A 69 -5.63 -8.92 4.46
N LEU A 70 -5.75 -9.47 3.25
CA LEU A 70 -6.33 -10.80 3.04
C LEU A 70 -5.49 -11.87 3.75
N ILE A 71 -4.16 -11.80 3.62
CA ILE A 71 -3.22 -12.70 4.31
C ILE A 71 -3.36 -12.57 5.83
N LEU A 72 -3.47 -11.35 6.36
CA LEU A 72 -3.59 -11.10 7.80
C LEU A 72 -4.94 -11.54 8.38
N LYS A 73 -6.03 -11.49 7.61
CA LYS A 73 -7.40 -11.80 8.09
C LYS A 73 -7.52 -13.23 8.65
N GLY A 74 -6.73 -14.17 8.14
CA GLY A 74 -6.69 -15.55 8.64
C GLY A 74 -5.98 -15.72 9.99
N ASN A 75 -5.24 -14.71 10.46
CA ASN A 75 -4.25 -14.86 11.53
C ASN A 75 -4.65 -14.13 12.82
N LYS A 76 -4.74 -14.87 13.93
CA LYS A 76 -5.26 -14.36 15.22
C LYS A 76 -4.22 -13.66 16.11
N GLN A 77 -2.93 -13.69 15.77
CA GLN A 77 -1.87 -13.12 16.58
C GLN A 77 -0.93 -12.28 15.73
N VAL A 78 -1.23 -10.99 15.63
CA VAL A 78 -0.42 -10.02 14.92
C VAL A 78 -0.10 -8.88 15.88
N PRO A 79 1.18 -8.67 16.27
CA PRO A 79 1.57 -7.65 17.26
C PRO A 79 1.66 -6.22 16.68
N PHE A 80 1.50 -6.06 15.36
CA PHE A 80 1.74 -4.81 14.64
C PHE A 80 0.56 -4.40 13.75
N ASP A 81 0.40 -3.08 13.57
CA ASP A 81 -0.48 -2.54 12.53
C ASP A 81 0.30 -2.53 11.22
N PHE A 82 0.07 -3.56 10.39
CA PHE A 82 0.84 -3.74 9.16
C PHE A 82 0.58 -2.62 8.15
N ARG A 83 1.65 -2.22 7.47
CA ARG A 83 1.61 -1.25 6.36
C ARG A 83 2.39 -1.80 5.19
N PHE A 84 1.74 -1.83 4.03
CA PHE A 84 2.33 -2.31 2.80
C PHE A 84 2.61 -1.12 1.88
N SER A 85 3.77 -1.10 1.23
CA SER A 85 4.15 0.00 0.35
C SER A 85 4.97 -0.48 -0.82
N VAL A 86 4.75 0.12 -1.99
CA VAL A 86 5.56 -0.16 -3.16
C VAL A 86 6.73 0.79 -3.26
N VAL A 87 7.89 0.25 -3.63
CA VAL A 87 9.13 0.99 -3.84
C VAL A 87 9.40 1.10 -5.33
N ASP A 88 9.77 2.30 -5.78
CA ASP A 88 10.07 2.59 -7.18
C ASP A 88 11.46 2.09 -7.58
N SER A 89 11.62 0.76 -7.58
CA SER A 89 12.83 0.05 -7.97
C SER A 89 12.51 -1.09 -8.94
N SER A 90 13.30 -1.20 -10.00
CA SER A 90 13.25 -2.31 -10.98
C SER A 90 13.86 -3.61 -10.43
N ALA A 91 14.49 -3.59 -9.26
CA ALA A 91 15.08 -4.77 -8.65
C ALA A 91 14.00 -5.75 -8.18
N ILE A 92 14.24 -7.06 -8.35
CA ILE A 92 13.41 -8.11 -7.78
C ILE A 92 13.76 -8.20 -6.29
N ASN A 93 12.94 -7.57 -5.45
CA ASN A 93 13.09 -7.60 -4.00
C ASN A 93 11.79 -7.28 -3.26
N ALA A 94 11.71 -7.75 -2.01
CA ALA A 94 10.79 -7.30 -0.99
C ALA A 94 11.50 -7.34 0.36
N PHE A 95 11.03 -6.56 1.32
CA PHE A 95 11.61 -6.56 2.66
C PHE A 95 10.66 -6.00 3.70
N ALA A 96 10.73 -6.53 4.92
CA ALA A 96 10.13 -5.91 6.09
C ALA A 96 11.09 -4.88 6.75
N THR A 97 10.53 -3.96 7.53
CA THR A 97 11.25 -3.23 8.59
C THR A 97 10.50 -3.35 9.92
N PRO A 98 11.13 -3.01 11.06
CA PRO A 98 10.51 -3.17 12.38
C PRO A 98 9.15 -2.49 12.46
N GLY A 99 8.25 -3.02 13.29
CA GLY A 99 6.93 -2.41 13.51
C GLY A 99 5.87 -2.71 12.44
N GLY A 100 6.10 -3.70 11.56
CA GLY A 100 5.08 -4.19 10.63
C GLY A 100 5.03 -3.48 9.27
N TYR A 101 6.12 -2.81 8.86
CA TYR A 101 6.20 -2.18 7.55
C TYR A 101 6.77 -3.16 6.53
N ILE A 102 6.07 -3.38 5.43
CA ILE A 102 6.47 -4.30 4.36
C ILE A 102 6.57 -3.52 3.05
N TYR A 103 7.70 -3.69 2.36
CA TYR A 103 8.05 -2.98 1.14
C TYR A 103 8.23 -3.97 0.00
N ILE A 104 7.63 -3.66 -1.14
CA ILE A 104 7.70 -4.51 -2.34
C ILE A 104 8.24 -3.66 -3.49
N ASN A 105 9.30 -4.09 -4.14
CA ASN A 105 9.83 -3.39 -5.30
C ASN A 105 8.95 -3.63 -6.55
N LYS A 106 8.78 -2.61 -7.39
CA LYS A 106 8.10 -2.73 -8.70
C LYS A 106 8.64 -3.90 -9.55
N GLY A 107 9.96 -4.13 -9.52
CA GLY A 107 10.60 -5.24 -10.21
C GLY A 107 10.07 -6.61 -9.78
N LEU A 108 9.80 -6.80 -8.49
CA LEU A 108 9.22 -8.04 -7.97
C LEU A 108 7.79 -8.23 -8.46
N ILE A 109 6.97 -7.18 -8.39
CA ILE A 109 5.57 -7.21 -8.85
C ILE A 109 5.52 -7.56 -10.35
N ASN A 110 6.45 -7.03 -11.14
CA ASN A 110 6.55 -7.33 -12.56
C ASN A 110 7.00 -8.79 -12.82
N ALA A 111 7.87 -9.34 -11.98
CA ALA A 111 8.40 -10.69 -12.12
C ALA A 111 7.42 -11.80 -11.71
N ALA A 112 6.58 -11.58 -10.71
CA ALA A 112 5.57 -12.56 -10.28
C ALA A 112 4.62 -12.88 -11.43
N GLU A 113 4.40 -14.13 -11.79
CA GLU A 113 3.56 -14.55 -12.94
C GLU A 113 2.07 -14.57 -12.61
N ASN A 114 1.71 -14.82 -11.34
CA ASN A 114 0.34 -14.73 -10.84
C ASN A 114 0.25 -14.10 -9.43
N GLU A 115 -0.96 -13.75 -9.00
CA GLU A 115 -1.17 -13.07 -7.71
C GLU A 115 -0.75 -13.93 -6.51
N GLY A 116 -0.97 -15.24 -6.57
CA GLY A 116 -0.58 -16.13 -5.49
C GLY A 116 0.93 -16.12 -5.22
N GLU A 117 1.77 -16.03 -6.25
CA GLU A 117 3.22 -15.89 -6.10
C GLU A 117 3.61 -14.59 -5.39
N LEU A 118 2.99 -13.47 -5.78
CA LEU A 118 3.17 -12.19 -5.11
C LEU A 118 2.70 -12.25 -3.64
N ALA A 119 1.53 -12.87 -3.41
CA ALA A 119 1.01 -13.10 -2.07
C ALA A 119 1.94 -14.00 -1.24
N GLY A 120 2.60 -14.99 -1.86
CA GLY A 120 3.59 -15.86 -1.22
C GLY A 120 4.79 -15.08 -0.69
N VAL A 121 5.31 -14.13 -1.48
CA VAL A 121 6.37 -13.22 -1.01
C VAL A 121 5.88 -12.33 0.12
N ILE A 122 4.68 -11.75 0.00
CA ILE A 122 4.12 -10.89 1.06
C ILE A 122 3.92 -11.69 2.35
N ALA A 123 3.43 -12.93 2.26
CA ALA A 123 3.26 -13.82 3.41
C ALA A 123 4.61 -14.17 4.08
N HIS A 124 5.66 -14.38 3.29
CA HIS A 124 7.04 -14.57 3.78
C HIS A 124 7.53 -13.35 4.58
N GLU A 125 7.33 -12.14 4.05
CA GLU A 125 7.71 -10.89 4.75
C GLU A 125 6.89 -10.66 6.03
N ILE A 126 5.59 -11.00 6.02
CA ILE A 126 4.76 -11.01 7.23
C ILE A 126 5.33 -12.02 8.26
N GLY A 127 5.81 -13.17 7.80
CA GLY A 127 6.54 -14.16 8.60
C GLY A 127 7.74 -13.54 9.32
N HIS A 128 8.63 -12.86 8.59
CA HIS A 128 9.78 -12.16 9.17
C HIS A 128 9.38 -11.09 10.21
N ALA A 129 8.35 -10.31 9.90
CA ALA A 129 7.86 -9.27 10.80
C ALA A 129 7.28 -9.86 12.09
N ASN A 130 6.39 -10.84 11.99
CA ASN A 130 5.76 -11.48 13.15
C ASN A 130 6.77 -12.22 14.04
N ALA A 131 7.76 -12.89 13.44
CA ALA A 131 8.85 -13.54 14.17
C ALA A 131 9.92 -12.55 14.70
N ARG A 132 9.75 -11.25 14.45
CA ARG A 132 10.64 -10.18 14.92
C ARG A 132 12.11 -10.42 14.52
N HIS A 133 12.34 -10.97 13.32
CA HIS A 133 13.69 -11.33 12.86
C HIS A 133 14.63 -10.12 12.74
N ILE A 134 14.12 -8.98 12.27
CA ILE A 134 14.93 -7.75 12.18
C ILE A 134 15.29 -7.22 13.56
N ALA A 135 14.36 -7.26 14.52
CA ALA A 135 14.62 -6.89 15.90
C ALA A 135 15.72 -7.77 16.52
N SER A 136 15.71 -9.08 16.24
CA SER A 136 16.77 -10.02 16.63
C SER A 136 18.13 -9.65 16.02
N ILE A 137 18.17 -9.29 14.74
CA ILE A 137 19.39 -8.84 14.04
C ILE A 137 19.93 -7.54 14.67
N ILE A 138 19.07 -6.55 14.89
CA ILE A 138 19.44 -5.26 15.51
C ILE A 138 19.99 -5.51 16.92
N LYS A 139 19.32 -6.36 17.72
CA LYS A 139 19.73 -6.71 19.08
C LYS A 139 21.12 -7.37 19.10
N LYS A 140 21.43 -8.25 18.14
CA LYS A 140 22.76 -8.88 18.01
C LYS A 140 23.83 -7.87 17.58
N SER A 141 23.46 -6.82 16.84
CA SER A 141 24.41 -5.85 16.30
C SER A 141 24.82 -4.75 17.29
N GLN A 142 23.98 -4.41 18.28
CA GLN A 142 24.15 -3.44 19.40
C GLN A 142 24.77 -2.04 19.09
N LYS A 143 25.23 -1.76 17.86
CA LYS A 143 26.03 -0.59 17.50
C LYS A 143 25.50 0.18 16.28
N ILE A 144 24.43 -0.29 15.64
CA ILE A 144 23.88 0.36 14.44
C ILE A 144 22.77 1.32 14.87
N GLY A 145 23.06 2.63 14.80
CA GLY A 145 22.04 3.67 15.02
C GLY A 145 21.03 3.73 13.88
N ILE A 146 19.86 4.32 14.14
CA ILE A 146 18.74 4.43 13.20
C ILE A 146 19.10 5.07 11.86
N ALA A 147 20.00 6.07 11.86
CA ALA A 147 20.47 6.74 10.66
C ALA A 147 21.36 5.83 9.81
N THR A 148 22.22 5.04 10.46
CA THR A 148 23.07 4.06 9.81
C THR A 148 22.25 2.91 9.26
N LEU A 149 21.28 2.39 10.03
CA LEU A 149 20.36 1.36 9.55
C LEU A 149 19.56 1.87 8.34
N ALA A 150 19.04 3.10 8.41
CA ALA A 150 18.32 3.71 7.29
C ALA A 150 19.15 3.77 6.01
N ALA A 151 20.42 4.19 6.12
CA ALA A 151 21.34 4.27 5.00
C ALA A 151 21.72 2.89 4.44
N ILE A 152 21.96 1.90 5.32
CA ILE A 152 22.29 0.52 4.90
C ILE A 152 21.12 -0.11 4.16
N LEU A 153 19.90 0.00 4.68
CA LEU A 153 18.72 -0.58 4.04
C LEU A 153 18.44 0.13 2.69
N ALA A 154 18.50 1.47 2.64
CA ALA A 154 18.35 2.19 1.38
C ALA A 154 19.39 1.74 0.33
N GLY A 155 20.62 1.45 0.73
CA GLY A 155 21.64 0.93 -0.18
C GLY A 155 21.53 -0.54 -0.54
N ALA A 156 21.06 -1.39 0.37
CA ALA A 156 20.90 -2.82 0.13
C ALA A 156 19.72 -3.14 -0.79
N PHE A 157 18.59 -2.46 -0.56
CA PHE A 157 17.31 -2.84 -1.13
C PHE A 157 16.98 -2.11 -2.44
N LEU A 158 17.73 -1.04 -2.76
CA LEU A 158 17.50 -0.21 -3.96
C LEU A 158 18.60 -0.32 -5.03
N SER A 159 19.77 -0.89 -4.72
CA SER A 159 20.97 -0.85 -5.59
C SER A 159 20.99 -1.85 -6.76
N GLY A 160 19.93 -2.62 -6.99
CA GLY A 160 19.93 -3.75 -7.94
C GLY A 160 19.47 -3.47 -9.38
N GLY A 161 19.20 -2.22 -9.80
CA GLY A 161 18.27 -1.97 -10.91
C GLY A 161 18.59 -0.96 -12.02
N GLY A 162 19.70 -0.19 -12.01
CA GLY A 162 19.93 0.83 -13.05
C GLY A 162 21.35 1.44 -13.08
N GLU A 163 21.67 2.18 -14.14
CA GLU A 163 22.95 2.90 -14.31
C GLU A 163 23.23 3.81 -13.11
N ALA A 164 24.44 3.66 -12.54
CA ALA A 164 24.81 4.27 -11.27
C ALA A 164 24.82 5.80 -11.36
N THR A 165 23.76 6.44 -10.86
CA THR A 165 23.77 7.87 -10.56
C THR A 165 24.63 8.15 -9.31
N ALA A 166 25.13 9.38 -9.15
CA ALA A 166 25.93 9.76 -7.98
C ALA A 166 25.20 9.54 -6.64
N ALA A 167 23.87 9.62 -6.63
CA ALA A 167 23.05 9.28 -5.46
C ALA A 167 23.17 7.77 -5.15
N ILE A 168 23.02 6.89 -6.15
CA ILE A 168 23.14 5.42 -6.02
C ILE A 168 24.55 5.01 -5.55
N ALA A 169 25.61 5.68 -6.01
CA ALA A 169 26.98 5.38 -5.58
C ALA A 169 27.23 5.60 -4.07
N SER A 170 26.58 6.61 -3.47
CA SER A 170 26.65 6.83 -2.01
C SER A 170 25.94 5.72 -1.23
N PHE A 171 24.91 5.12 -1.83
CA PHE A 171 24.19 3.97 -1.33
C PHE A 171 24.96 2.64 -1.52
N SER A 172 25.79 2.51 -2.56
CA SER A 172 26.61 1.31 -2.83
C SER A 172 27.64 1.02 -1.73
N MET A 173 28.23 2.05 -1.11
CA MET A 173 29.13 1.89 0.04
C MET A 173 28.38 1.34 1.28
N ALA A 174 27.11 1.71 1.45
CA ALA A 174 26.24 1.18 2.51
C ALA A 174 25.74 -0.25 2.19
N GLY A 175 25.63 -0.60 0.91
CA GLY A 175 25.34 -1.97 0.45
C GLY A 175 26.42 -2.99 0.85
N ALA A 176 27.68 -2.60 1.03
CA ALA A 176 28.70 -3.51 1.57
C ALA A 176 28.45 -3.87 3.06
N ALA A 177 27.85 -2.96 3.83
CA ALA A 177 27.46 -3.19 5.22
C ALA A 177 26.16 -4.01 5.35
N SER A 178 25.35 -4.10 4.29
CA SER A 178 24.11 -4.88 4.27
C SER A 178 24.34 -6.39 4.26
N LEU A 179 25.53 -6.84 3.87
CA LEU A 179 25.95 -8.25 3.98
C LEU A 179 25.82 -8.79 5.42
N ASN A 180 25.82 -7.90 6.43
CA ASN A 180 25.61 -8.25 7.84
C ASN A 180 24.13 -8.24 8.29
N LEU A 181 23.20 -7.79 7.44
CA LEU A 181 21.75 -7.74 7.72
C LEU A 181 20.97 -8.88 7.05
N LYS A 182 21.67 -9.81 6.42
CA LYS A 182 21.11 -11.03 5.84
C LYS A 182 20.46 -11.91 6.90
N TYR A 183 19.33 -12.52 6.57
CA TYR A 183 18.68 -13.47 7.47
C TYR A 183 19.50 -14.77 7.61
N SER A 184 19.49 -15.36 8.81
CA SER A 184 20.07 -16.69 9.01
C SER A 184 19.19 -17.75 8.34
N ARG A 185 19.74 -18.96 8.16
CA ARG A 185 18.96 -20.10 7.64
C ARG A 185 17.74 -20.40 8.53
N GLU A 186 17.91 -20.34 9.85
CA GLU A 186 16.82 -20.50 10.82
C GLU A 186 15.71 -19.45 10.64
N HIS A 187 16.08 -18.18 10.42
CA HIS A 187 15.10 -17.13 10.16
C HIS A 187 14.32 -17.37 8.86
N GLU A 188 14.99 -17.83 7.80
CA GLU A 188 14.34 -18.13 6.52
C GLU A 188 13.40 -19.34 6.63
N GLU A 189 13.81 -20.43 7.29
CA GLU A 189 12.96 -21.62 7.51
C GLU A 189 11.73 -21.27 8.37
N GLU A 190 11.90 -20.45 9.41
CA GLU A 190 10.77 -19.99 10.24
C GLU A 190 9.82 -19.09 9.46
N ALA A 191 10.35 -18.14 8.67
CA ALA A 191 9.55 -17.27 7.82
C ALA A 191 8.83 -18.05 6.71
N ASP A 192 9.46 -19.05 6.12
CA ASP A 192 8.86 -19.97 5.15
C ASP A 192 7.69 -20.75 5.76
N ARG A 193 7.89 -21.31 6.95
CA ARG A 193 6.86 -22.09 7.65
C ARG A 193 5.65 -21.22 8.00
N LEU A 194 5.89 -20.03 8.58
CA LEU A 194 4.83 -19.08 8.92
C LEU A 194 4.15 -18.51 7.67
N GLY A 195 4.93 -18.14 6.66
CA GLY A 195 4.44 -17.61 5.39
C GLY A 195 3.54 -18.61 4.68
N MET A 196 3.91 -19.89 4.64
CA MET A 196 3.07 -20.96 4.10
C MET A 196 1.75 -21.08 4.86
N GLU A 197 1.79 -21.08 6.20
CA GLU A 197 0.59 -21.13 7.04
C GLU A 197 -0.36 -19.96 6.72
N TYR A 198 0.18 -18.74 6.64
CA TYR A 198 -0.59 -17.52 6.37
C TYR A 198 -1.16 -17.51 4.96
N LEU A 199 -0.36 -17.89 3.96
CA LEU A 199 -0.76 -17.93 2.55
C LEU A 199 -1.91 -18.91 2.32
N VAL A 200 -1.77 -20.11 2.88
CA VAL A 200 -2.77 -21.17 2.77
C VAL A 200 -4.03 -20.82 3.56
N GLY A 201 -3.88 -20.22 4.75
CA GLY A 201 -4.99 -19.70 5.55
C GLY A 201 -5.79 -18.59 4.85
N ALA A 202 -5.14 -17.84 3.97
CA ALA A 202 -5.79 -16.82 3.12
C ALA A 202 -6.51 -17.39 1.89
N GLY A 203 -6.38 -18.71 1.63
CA GLY A 203 -7.01 -19.40 0.51
C GLY A 203 -6.18 -19.46 -0.77
N TYR A 204 -4.94 -18.96 -0.76
CA TYR A 204 -4.03 -19.10 -1.89
C TYR A 204 -3.48 -20.52 -1.98
N TYR A 205 -2.98 -20.87 -3.17
CA TYR A 205 -2.43 -22.20 -3.42
C TYR A 205 -1.06 -22.41 -2.73
N PRO A 206 -0.81 -23.57 -2.10
CA PRO A 206 0.41 -23.81 -1.32
C PRO A 206 1.73 -23.65 -2.12
N SER A 207 1.76 -24.06 -3.38
CA SER A 207 2.97 -24.01 -4.21
C SER A 207 3.40 -22.59 -4.61
N ALA A 208 2.65 -21.54 -4.27
CA ALA A 208 2.94 -20.17 -4.68
C ALA A 208 4.33 -19.67 -4.28
N MET A 209 4.76 -19.93 -3.05
CA MET A 209 6.10 -19.55 -2.58
C MET A 209 7.20 -20.29 -3.35
N VAL A 210 6.99 -21.58 -3.63
CA VAL A 210 7.90 -22.41 -4.43
C VAL A 210 8.00 -21.87 -5.86
N ASP A 211 6.87 -21.57 -6.49
CA ASP A 211 6.80 -21.06 -7.86
C ASP A 211 7.56 -19.72 -7.97
N PHE A 212 7.41 -18.83 -6.99
CA PHE A 212 8.16 -17.58 -6.97
C PHE A 212 9.67 -17.77 -6.77
N LEU A 213 10.11 -18.64 -5.85
CA LEU A 213 11.54 -18.94 -5.70
C LEU A 213 12.14 -19.51 -6.99
N LYS A 214 11.37 -20.32 -7.74
CA LYS A 214 11.77 -20.80 -9.07
C LYS A 214 11.89 -19.65 -10.08
N ILE A 215 11.02 -18.64 -10.03
CA ILE A 215 11.17 -17.41 -10.84
C ILE A 215 12.50 -16.72 -10.51
N VAL A 216 12.78 -16.46 -9.23
CA VAL A 216 14.02 -15.79 -8.80
C VAL A 216 15.26 -16.57 -9.26
N LYS A 217 15.25 -17.90 -9.15
CA LYS A 217 16.32 -18.78 -9.63
C LYS A 217 16.51 -18.71 -11.15
N ARG A 218 15.41 -18.63 -11.93
CA ARG A 218 15.51 -18.40 -13.39
C ARG A 218 16.15 -17.05 -13.69
N TYR A 219 15.78 -15.99 -12.97
CA TYR A 219 16.39 -14.67 -13.13
C TYR A 219 17.88 -14.68 -12.76
N GLU A 220 18.28 -15.38 -11.70
CA GLU A 220 19.69 -15.57 -11.34
C GLU A 220 20.50 -16.22 -12.47
N PHE A 221 19.93 -17.23 -13.14
CA PHE A 221 20.59 -17.93 -14.23
C PHE A 221 20.70 -17.09 -15.52
N ILE A 222 19.69 -16.26 -15.81
CA ILE A 222 19.61 -15.47 -17.05
C ILE A 222 20.35 -14.12 -16.92
N SER A 223 20.33 -13.52 -15.74
CA SER A 223 20.92 -12.21 -15.47
C SER A 223 22.44 -12.30 -15.22
N LYS A 224 23.16 -11.24 -15.61
CA LYS A 224 24.59 -11.08 -15.24
C LYS A 224 24.76 -10.61 -13.79
N SER A 225 23.70 -10.13 -13.15
CA SER A 225 23.68 -9.66 -11.77
C SER A 225 22.76 -10.53 -10.92
N MET A 226 23.21 -10.84 -9.70
CA MET A 226 22.44 -11.59 -8.72
C MET A 226 21.21 -10.77 -8.31
N PRO A 227 19.98 -11.33 -8.34
CA PRO A 227 18.80 -10.66 -7.81
C PRO A 227 19.02 -10.24 -6.35
N SER A 228 18.67 -9.00 -6.01
CA SER A 228 18.85 -8.47 -4.65
C SER A 228 18.09 -9.29 -3.60
N TYR A 229 16.98 -9.93 -3.97
CA TYR A 229 16.25 -10.85 -3.11
C TYR A 229 17.15 -11.96 -2.53
N LEU A 230 18.08 -12.52 -3.33
CA LEU A 230 18.97 -13.60 -2.88
C LEU A 230 20.09 -13.13 -1.95
N LEU A 231 20.40 -11.83 -1.95
CA LEU A 231 21.37 -11.24 -1.05
C LEU A 231 20.83 -11.16 0.38
N THR A 232 19.52 -10.92 0.52
CA THR A 232 18.83 -10.76 1.79
C THR A 232 18.21 -12.07 2.28
N HIS A 233 17.75 -12.91 1.35
CA HIS A 233 17.10 -14.21 1.58
C HIS A 233 17.93 -15.37 0.98
N PRO A 234 18.88 -15.96 1.74
CA PRO A 234 19.68 -17.09 1.26
C PRO A 234 18.93 -18.41 1.12
N GLY A 235 19.58 -19.34 0.41
CA GLY A 235 19.28 -20.77 0.50
C GLY A 235 18.14 -21.22 -0.41
N THR A 236 18.04 -20.64 -1.61
CA THR A 236 16.94 -20.88 -2.54
C THR A 236 16.69 -22.36 -2.81
N ASP A 237 17.73 -23.16 -3.00
CA ASP A 237 17.60 -24.57 -3.33
C ASP A 237 17.10 -25.40 -2.15
N GLU A 238 17.66 -25.16 -0.96
CA GLU A 238 17.23 -25.81 0.26
C GLU A 238 15.79 -25.41 0.64
N ARG A 239 15.45 -24.13 0.49
CA ARG A 239 14.10 -23.59 0.74
C ARG A 239 13.06 -24.16 -0.24
N ILE A 240 13.38 -24.25 -1.54
CA ILE A 240 12.51 -24.90 -2.52
C ILE A 240 12.23 -26.34 -2.10
N PHE A 241 13.27 -27.11 -1.76
CA PHE A 241 13.10 -28.50 -1.32
C PHE A 241 12.25 -28.60 -0.04
N TYR A 242 12.51 -27.74 0.95
CA TYR A 242 11.76 -27.68 2.19
C TYR A 242 10.27 -27.37 1.96
N LEU A 243 9.96 -26.30 1.23
CA LEU A 243 8.59 -25.90 0.92
C LEU A 243 7.86 -26.96 0.07
N GLU A 244 8.52 -27.56 -0.92
CA GLU A 244 7.96 -28.68 -1.68
C GLU A 244 7.59 -29.84 -0.74
N SER A 245 8.46 -30.18 0.22
CA SER A 245 8.15 -31.21 1.21
C SER A 245 6.92 -30.88 2.06
N LEU A 246 6.73 -29.62 2.45
CA LEU A 246 5.53 -29.17 3.20
C LEU A 246 4.27 -29.28 2.36
N THR A 247 4.32 -28.89 1.07
CA THR A 247 3.16 -29.04 0.17
C THR A 247 2.77 -30.51 -0.07
N LEU A 248 3.74 -31.43 -0.03
CA LEU A 248 3.50 -32.87 -0.19
C LEU A 248 3.04 -33.56 1.10
N THR A 249 3.34 -33.01 2.28
CA THR A 249 3.10 -33.69 3.56
C THR A 249 2.04 -33.05 4.45
N GLN A 250 1.85 -31.72 4.36
CA GLN A 250 0.97 -30.96 5.26
C GLN A 250 -0.09 -30.16 4.51
N TYR A 251 0.26 -29.54 3.39
CA TYR A 251 -0.62 -28.60 2.69
C TYR A 251 -1.13 -29.15 1.35
N HIS A 252 -2.04 -30.13 1.40
CA HIS A 252 -2.61 -30.78 0.20
C HIS A 252 -3.80 -30.03 -0.41
N GLN A 253 -4.28 -28.98 0.25
CA GLN A 253 -5.48 -28.27 -0.18
C GLN A 253 -5.27 -27.54 -1.51
N LYS A 254 -6.33 -27.53 -2.33
CA LYS A 254 -6.38 -26.65 -3.50
C LYS A 254 -6.63 -25.22 -3.02
N GLY A 255 -5.83 -24.28 -3.52
CA GLY A 255 -6.05 -22.85 -3.32
C GLY A 255 -6.13 -22.11 -4.65
N SER A 256 -6.52 -20.84 -4.61
CA SER A 256 -6.59 -20.02 -5.81
C SER A 256 -5.23 -19.43 -6.17
N ARG A 257 -4.94 -19.31 -7.48
CA ARG A 257 -3.80 -18.53 -7.99
C ARG A 257 -4.06 -17.03 -8.01
N SER A 258 -5.32 -16.63 -7.82
CA SER A 258 -5.79 -15.26 -7.89
C SER A 258 -7.10 -15.11 -7.11
N ILE A 259 -7.11 -14.30 -6.05
CA ILE A 259 -8.28 -14.05 -5.20
C ILE A 259 -8.75 -12.62 -5.39
N ILE A 260 -7.86 -11.64 -5.25
CA ILE A 260 -8.16 -10.21 -5.48
C ILE A 260 -8.28 -9.95 -6.99
N GLY A 261 -7.43 -10.57 -7.80
CA GLY A 261 -7.41 -10.38 -9.25
C GLY A 261 -6.53 -9.21 -9.68
N ASN A 262 -6.61 -8.83 -10.95
CA ASN A 262 -6.00 -7.60 -11.47
C ASN A 262 -4.47 -7.49 -11.45
N LEU A 263 -3.69 -8.52 -11.07
CA LEU A 263 -2.21 -8.41 -11.14
C LEU A 263 -1.72 -7.92 -12.51
N ASN A 264 -2.22 -8.53 -13.59
CA ASN A 264 -1.85 -8.16 -14.95
C ASN A 264 -2.31 -6.75 -15.32
N ARG A 265 -3.53 -6.36 -14.92
CA ARG A 265 -4.02 -4.98 -15.00
C ARG A 265 -3.06 -4.01 -14.31
N ILE A 266 -2.69 -4.29 -13.06
CA ILE A 266 -1.79 -3.46 -12.25
C ILE A 266 -0.42 -3.34 -12.92
N LYS A 267 0.20 -4.45 -13.35
CA LYS A 267 1.46 -4.44 -14.11
C LYS A 267 1.39 -3.55 -15.34
N THR A 268 0.32 -3.65 -16.12
CA THR A 268 0.19 -2.84 -17.33
C THR A 268 0.06 -1.33 -16.99
N LEU A 269 -0.54 -0.99 -15.84
CA LEU A 269 -0.81 0.37 -15.39
C LEU A 269 0.32 1.08 -14.63
N PHE A 270 1.17 0.39 -13.86
CA PHE A 270 2.26 1.07 -13.14
C PHE A 270 3.57 1.14 -13.92
N ILE A 271 3.69 0.40 -15.02
CA ILE A 271 4.76 0.56 -16.03
C ILE A 271 4.48 1.82 -16.90
N LEU A 272 3.39 2.55 -16.64
CA LEU A 272 3.13 3.85 -17.23
C LEU A 272 4.10 4.89 -16.64
N ASP A 273 5.30 4.99 -17.20
CA ASP A 273 6.11 6.21 -17.05
C ASP A 273 5.34 7.34 -17.72
N GLU A 274 4.80 8.27 -16.92
CA GLU A 274 4.01 9.40 -17.42
C GLU A 274 4.82 10.32 -18.33
N ASP A 275 6.15 10.30 -18.18
CA ASP A 275 7.09 11.14 -18.92
C ASP A 275 7.16 10.81 -20.43
N ASN A 276 6.63 9.66 -20.88
CA ASN A 276 6.59 9.36 -22.32
C ASN A 276 5.40 8.49 -22.77
N LEU A 277 4.20 9.08 -22.71
CA LEU A 277 2.95 8.47 -23.20
C LEU A 277 3.04 7.93 -24.64
N ASN A 278 3.83 8.57 -25.51
CA ASN A 278 3.97 8.14 -26.92
C ASN A 278 4.76 6.85 -27.07
N ILE A 279 5.90 6.71 -26.36
CA ILE A 279 6.66 5.46 -26.34
C ILE A 279 5.79 4.34 -25.79
N ARG A 280 5.05 4.61 -24.71
CA ARG A 280 4.21 3.60 -24.08
C ARG A 280 3.05 3.16 -24.95
N HIS A 281 2.39 4.10 -25.63
CA HIS A 281 1.35 3.83 -26.63
C HIS A 281 1.86 2.84 -27.68
N LYS A 282 3.04 3.12 -28.28
CA LYS A 282 3.68 2.23 -29.27
C LYS A 282 4.01 0.84 -28.71
N GLN A 283 4.57 0.76 -27.49
CA GLN A 283 4.87 -0.53 -26.85
C GLN A 283 3.61 -1.38 -26.63
N LEU A 284 2.50 -0.75 -26.24
CA LEU A 284 1.22 -1.42 -26.04
C LEU A 284 0.63 -1.90 -27.37
N GLU A 285 0.73 -1.11 -28.44
CA GLU A 285 0.36 -1.55 -29.80
C GLU A 285 1.18 -2.76 -30.27
N GLU A 286 2.50 -2.76 -30.06
CA GLU A 286 3.37 -3.89 -30.40
C GLU A 286 3.06 -5.15 -29.59
N ALA A 287 2.71 -4.99 -28.31
CA ALA A 287 2.28 -6.10 -27.46
C ALA A 287 0.92 -6.64 -27.89
N LEU A 288 -0.03 -5.76 -28.18
CA LEU A 288 -1.38 -6.11 -28.64
C LEU A 288 -1.35 -6.75 -30.04
N ALA A 289 -0.36 -6.43 -30.88
CA ALA A 289 -0.18 -7.11 -32.17
C ALA A 289 0.18 -8.60 -32.01
N LYS A 290 0.78 -8.99 -30.87
CA LYS A 290 1.10 -10.39 -30.54
C LYS A 290 -0.06 -11.11 -29.86
N ASP A 291 -0.88 -10.37 -29.13
CA ASP A 291 -2.04 -10.88 -28.38
C ASP A 291 -3.20 -9.87 -28.47
N ASN A 292 -3.97 -9.95 -29.56
CA ASN A 292 -4.94 -8.92 -29.97
C ASN A 292 -6.25 -8.92 -29.17
N GLU A 293 -6.46 -9.93 -28.32
CA GLU A 293 -7.60 -10.12 -27.43
C GLU A 293 -7.21 -9.98 -25.96
N ASN A 294 -6.01 -9.48 -25.68
CA ASN A 294 -5.59 -9.22 -24.32
C ASN A 294 -6.36 -8.03 -23.71
N VAL A 295 -7.27 -8.34 -22.79
CA VAL A 295 -8.15 -7.35 -22.14
C VAL A 295 -7.35 -6.27 -21.40
N ASP A 296 -6.26 -6.65 -20.72
CA ASP A 296 -5.45 -5.73 -19.93
C ASP A 296 -4.63 -4.77 -20.82
N LEU A 297 -4.11 -5.26 -21.96
CA LEU A 297 -3.43 -4.42 -22.95
C LEU A 297 -4.40 -3.46 -23.64
N LEU A 298 -5.59 -3.94 -24.02
CA LEU A 298 -6.64 -3.08 -24.60
C LEU A 298 -7.05 -1.98 -23.64
N TYR A 299 -7.27 -2.31 -22.36
CA TYR A 299 -7.61 -1.34 -21.33
C TYR A 299 -6.51 -0.30 -21.12
N ALA A 300 -5.24 -0.73 -21.03
CA ALA A 300 -4.13 0.19 -20.82
C ALA A 300 -3.89 1.09 -22.04
N LEU A 301 -4.04 0.56 -23.26
CA LEU A 301 -3.95 1.34 -24.49
C LEU A 301 -5.03 2.43 -24.51
N ALA A 302 -6.27 2.06 -24.18
CA ALA A 302 -7.39 2.99 -24.09
C ALA A 302 -7.18 4.08 -23.03
N LEU A 303 -6.61 3.75 -21.88
CA LEU A 303 -6.25 4.74 -20.86
C LEU A 303 -5.21 5.75 -21.35
N ILE A 304 -4.19 5.28 -22.08
CA ILE A 304 -3.16 6.15 -22.63
C ILE A 304 -3.73 7.05 -23.72
N GLU A 305 -4.61 6.52 -24.55
CA GLU A 305 -5.32 7.30 -25.57
C GLU A 305 -6.23 8.37 -24.94
N ASP A 306 -6.96 8.07 -23.86
CA ASP A 306 -7.73 9.08 -23.10
C ASP A 306 -6.81 10.18 -22.57
N LYS A 307 -5.65 9.82 -21.97
CA LYS A 307 -4.64 10.80 -21.51
C LYS A 307 -4.07 11.65 -22.66
N GLN A 308 -3.97 11.09 -23.87
CA GLN A 308 -3.53 11.81 -25.08
C GLN A 308 -4.64 12.64 -25.73
N GLY A 309 -5.88 12.59 -25.22
CA GLY A 309 -7.04 13.25 -25.83
C GLY A 309 -7.60 12.54 -27.07
N LYS A 310 -7.14 11.33 -27.37
CA LYS A 310 -7.61 10.46 -28.47
C LYS A 310 -8.89 9.73 -28.02
N ILE A 311 -9.97 10.49 -27.86
CA ILE A 311 -11.22 10.03 -27.23
C ILE A 311 -11.85 8.88 -28.02
N ASN A 312 -11.86 8.94 -29.35
CA ASN A 312 -12.56 7.94 -30.16
C ASN A 312 -11.82 6.59 -30.14
N GLU A 313 -10.49 6.63 -30.24
CA GLU A 313 -9.60 5.49 -30.15
C GLU A 313 -9.74 4.80 -28.78
N ALA A 314 -9.70 5.59 -27.71
CA ALA A 314 -9.88 5.10 -26.36
C ALA A 314 -11.23 4.40 -26.18
N VAL A 315 -12.33 5.00 -26.63
CA VAL A 315 -13.66 4.37 -26.56
C VAL A 315 -13.70 3.07 -27.34
N ASN A 316 -13.11 3.01 -28.55
CA ASN A 316 -13.07 1.78 -29.34
C ASN A 316 -12.31 0.65 -28.63
N HIS A 317 -11.13 0.95 -28.08
CA HIS A 317 -10.34 -0.05 -27.35
C HIS A 317 -11.02 -0.50 -26.06
N TYR A 318 -11.65 0.41 -25.30
CA TYR A 318 -12.45 0.03 -24.14
C TYR A 318 -13.65 -0.83 -24.52
N GLN A 319 -14.37 -0.51 -25.60
CA GLN A 319 -15.51 -1.31 -26.06
C GLN A 319 -15.07 -2.71 -26.49
N LYS A 320 -13.93 -2.82 -27.18
CA LYS A 320 -13.33 -4.11 -27.52
C LYS A 320 -12.96 -4.91 -26.26
N ALA A 321 -12.32 -4.25 -25.29
CA ALA A 321 -11.99 -4.87 -24.01
C ALA A 321 -13.26 -5.34 -23.26
N LEU A 322 -14.32 -4.52 -23.26
CA LEU A 322 -15.59 -4.86 -22.62
C LEU A 322 -16.30 -6.03 -23.32
N THR A 323 -16.17 -6.14 -24.65
CA THR A 323 -16.73 -7.27 -25.39
C THR A 323 -16.11 -8.59 -24.94
N LEU A 324 -14.82 -8.57 -24.61
CA LEU A 324 -14.06 -9.72 -24.13
C LEU A 324 -14.27 -9.97 -22.62
N SER A 325 -14.50 -8.92 -21.83
CA SER A 325 -14.80 -9.01 -20.40
C SER A 325 -16.01 -8.13 -20.01
N PRO A 326 -17.27 -8.59 -20.24
CA PRO A 326 -18.47 -7.76 -20.12
C PRO A 326 -18.82 -7.27 -18.71
N ARG A 327 -18.15 -7.80 -17.68
CA ARG A 327 -18.37 -7.47 -16.27
C ARG A 327 -17.11 -6.92 -15.59
N ASP A 328 -16.13 -6.46 -16.37
CA ASP A 328 -14.94 -5.80 -15.83
C ASP A 328 -15.32 -4.40 -15.30
N GLU A 329 -15.24 -4.24 -13.98
CA GLU A 329 -15.59 -2.99 -13.28
C GLU A 329 -14.79 -1.80 -13.80
N ASP A 330 -13.49 -1.98 -14.04
CA ASP A 330 -12.61 -0.90 -14.46
C ASP A 330 -12.94 -0.41 -15.86
N ILE A 331 -13.23 -1.33 -16.79
CA ILE A 331 -13.62 -0.99 -18.15
C ILE A 331 -14.96 -0.25 -18.14
N LEU A 332 -15.96 -0.77 -17.40
CA LEU A 332 -17.27 -0.15 -17.25
C LEU A 332 -17.15 1.27 -16.65
N LYS A 333 -16.37 1.42 -15.58
CA LYS A 333 -16.09 2.71 -14.95
C LYS A 333 -15.42 3.68 -15.91
N SER A 334 -14.37 3.24 -16.62
CA SER A 334 -13.64 4.09 -17.58
C SER A 334 -14.53 4.56 -18.72
N LEU A 335 -15.31 3.67 -19.35
CA LEU A 335 -16.28 4.05 -20.38
C LEU A 335 -17.33 5.03 -19.85
N GLY A 336 -17.85 4.76 -18.66
CA GLY A 336 -18.78 5.62 -17.95
C GLY A 336 -18.26 7.04 -17.76
N LEU A 337 -17.04 7.17 -17.23
CA LEU A 337 -16.35 8.44 -17.05
C LEU A 337 -16.07 9.14 -18.39
N MET A 338 -15.67 8.41 -19.42
CA MET A 338 -15.46 8.98 -20.75
C MET A 338 -16.74 9.55 -21.34
N TYR A 339 -17.85 8.81 -21.31
CA TYR A 339 -19.13 9.32 -21.82
C TYR A 339 -19.65 10.49 -21.01
N LEU A 340 -19.39 10.52 -19.69
CA LEU A 340 -19.70 11.67 -18.86
C LEU A 340 -18.89 12.90 -19.27
N LYS A 341 -17.57 12.77 -19.51
CA LYS A 341 -16.71 13.85 -20.04
C LYS A 341 -17.22 14.37 -21.40
N MET A 342 -17.76 13.48 -22.24
CA MET A 342 -18.35 13.84 -23.54
C MET A 342 -19.75 14.48 -23.44
N GLY A 343 -20.31 14.63 -22.23
CA GLY A 343 -21.67 15.13 -22.02
C GLY A 343 -22.78 14.13 -22.40
N LYS A 344 -22.44 12.85 -22.64
CA LYS A 344 -23.39 11.80 -23.01
C LYS A 344 -23.86 11.05 -21.76
N ALA A 345 -24.66 11.72 -20.94
CA ALA A 345 -25.07 11.23 -19.61
C ALA A 345 -25.83 9.89 -19.66
N ASP A 346 -26.68 9.66 -20.66
CA ASP A 346 -27.40 8.39 -20.80
C ASP A 346 -26.46 7.20 -21.02
N LEU A 347 -25.44 7.37 -21.87
CA LEU A 347 -24.42 6.35 -22.08
C LEU A 347 -23.57 6.17 -20.82
N ALA A 348 -23.15 7.27 -20.18
CA ALA A 348 -22.41 7.20 -18.92
C ALA A 348 -23.16 6.36 -17.87
N HIS A 349 -24.47 6.61 -17.71
CA HIS A 349 -25.34 5.86 -16.80
C HIS A 349 -25.38 4.36 -17.15
N SER A 350 -25.48 4.03 -18.45
CA SER A 350 -25.55 2.63 -18.91
C SER A 350 -24.31 1.79 -18.58
N TYR A 351 -23.14 2.42 -18.41
CA TYR A 351 -21.90 1.74 -18.01
C TYR A 351 -21.62 1.85 -16.51
N LEU A 352 -21.88 3.01 -15.90
CA LEU A 352 -21.60 3.24 -14.47
C LEU A 352 -22.56 2.47 -13.55
N LEU A 353 -23.82 2.29 -13.95
CA LEU A 353 -24.78 1.57 -13.11
C LEU A 353 -24.38 0.09 -12.93
N PRO A 354 -24.06 -0.69 -14.00
CA PRO A 354 -23.47 -2.02 -13.83
C PRO A 354 -22.19 -2.04 -12.99
N ALA A 355 -21.29 -1.06 -13.18
CA ALA A 355 -20.07 -0.96 -12.36
C ALA A 355 -20.38 -0.81 -10.87
N SER A 356 -21.38 0.00 -10.52
CA SER A 356 -21.82 0.17 -9.11
C SER A 356 -22.49 -1.06 -8.51
N ILE A 357 -23.03 -1.95 -9.34
CA ILE A 357 -23.59 -3.23 -8.85
C ILE A 357 -22.46 -4.21 -8.52
N ILE A 358 -21.37 -4.18 -9.30
CA ILE A 358 -20.18 -5.01 -9.05
C ILE A 358 -19.47 -4.56 -7.78
N ASN A 359 -19.28 -3.25 -7.62
CA ASN A 359 -18.61 -2.68 -6.45
C ASN A 359 -19.41 -1.49 -5.89
N PRO A 360 -20.38 -1.75 -5.00
CA PRO A 360 -21.28 -0.73 -4.47
C PRO A 360 -20.61 0.35 -3.61
N ASP A 361 -19.40 0.08 -3.10
CA ASP A 361 -18.70 0.96 -2.14
C ASP A 361 -17.49 1.67 -2.75
N ASN A 362 -17.32 1.58 -4.08
CA ASN A 362 -16.30 2.32 -4.82
C ASN A 362 -16.68 3.81 -4.93
N ASP A 363 -15.90 4.66 -4.25
CA ASP A 363 -16.18 6.10 -4.13
C ASP A 363 -16.14 6.82 -5.49
N ASP A 364 -15.23 6.42 -6.39
CA ASP A 364 -15.12 7.02 -7.73
C ASP A 364 -16.37 6.74 -8.58
N ILE A 365 -16.89 5.51 -8.49
CA ILE A 365 -18.10 5.11 -9.21
C ILE A 365 -19.33 5.84 -8.65
N ILE A 366 -19.44 5.93 -7.32
CA ILE A 366 -20.55 6.64 -6.66
C ILE A 366 -20.52 8.12 -7.07
N LEU A 367 -19.35 8.76 -7.06
CA LEU A 367 -19.20 10.16 -7.46
C LEU A 367 -19.56 10.36 -8.94
N ALA A 368 -19.08 9.47 -9.82
CA ALA A 368 -19.37 9.52 -11.25
C ALA A 368 -20.87 9.33 -11.53
N LEU A 369 -21.53 8.41 -10.83
CA LEU A 369 -22.99 8.23 -10.92
C LEU A 369 -23.75 9.46 -10.43
N GLY A 370 -23.33 10.06 -9.30
CA GLY A 370 -23.94 11.28 -8.79
C GLY A 370 -23.90 12.42 -9.82
N LYS A 371 -22.73 12.65 -10.42
CA LYS A 371 -22.54 13.63 -11.51
C LYS A 371 -23.35 13.30 -12.76
N THR A 372 -23.47 12.01 -13.08
CA THR A 372 -24.29 11.53 -14.20
C THR A 372 -25.77 11.80 -13.94
N TYR A 373 -26.27 11.50 -12.74
CA TYR A 373 -27.66 11.81 -12.37
C TYR A 373 -27.94 13.32 -12.35
N GLU A 374 -27.00 14.14 -11.90
CA GLU A 374 -27.11 15.60 -11.94
C GLU A 374 -27.26 16.11 -13.39
N THR A 375 -26.41 15.63 -14.31
CA THR A 375 -26.49 15.99 -15.74
C THR A 375 -27.76 15.49 -16.42
N MET A 376 -28.36 14.40 -15.93
CA MET A 376 -29.68 13.92 -16.37
C MET A 376 -30.86 14.66 -15.69
N GLY A 377 -30.61 15.59 -14.76
CA GLY A 377 -31.64 16.26 -13.97
C GLY A 377 -32.30 15.40 -12.89
N LYS A 378 -31.76 14.22 -12.59
CA LYS A 378 -32.23 13.29 -11.55
C LYS A 378 -31.63 13.65 -10.18
N TYR A 379 -31.96 14.84 -9.68
CA TYR A 379 -31.29 15.43 -8.51
C TYR A 379 -31.46 14.65 -7.20
N ASN A 380 -32.57 13.91 -7.02
CA ASN A 380 -32.74 13.04 -5.84
C ASN A 380 -31.72 11.90 -5.82
N ASN A 381 -31.52 11.22 -6.96
CA ASN A 381 -30.52 10.15 -7.07
C ASN A 381 -29.10 10.70 -6.94
N ALA A 382 -28.83 11.88 -7.51
CA ALA A 382 -27.54 12.55 -7.34
C ALA A 382 -27.25 12.85 -5.86
N LEU A 383 -28.24 13.40 -5.13
CA LEU A 383 -28.13 13.69 -3.72
C LEU A 383 -27.83 12.44 -2.88
N GLU A 384 -28.50 11.31 -3.16
CA GLU A 384 -28.25 10.04 -2.47
C GLU A 384 -26.78 9.59 -2.61
N CYS A 385 -26.24 9.64 -3.83
CA CYS A 385 -24.83 9.32 -4.09
C CYS A 385 -23.91 10.25 -3.29
N PHE A 386 -24.14 11.56 -3.32
CA PHE A 386 -23.27 12.53 -2.65
C PHE A 386 -23.34 12.43 -1.11
N LEU A 387 -24.52 12.17 -0.55
CA LEU A 387 -24.68 11.94 0.89
C LEU A 387 -23.97 10.66 1.34
N LYS A 388 -24.01 9.58 0.53
CA LYS A 388 -23.26 8.35 0.82
C LYS A 388 -21.77 8.64 0.96
N LEU A 389 -21.20 9.42 0.05
CA LEU A 389 -19.79 9.83 0.08
C LEU A 389 -19.47 10.74 1.28
N GLY A 390 -20.30 11.77 1.53
CA GLY A 390 -20.08 12.70 2.63
C GLY A 390 -20.14 12.05 4.01
N ASN A 391 -20.96 11.02 4.17
CA ASN A 391 -21.02 10.24 5.41
C ASN A 391 -19.78 9.35 5.60
N LYS A 392 -19.21 8.83 4.50
CA LYS A 392 -18.02 7.96 4.53
C LYS A 392 -16.74 8.75 4.79
N ASN A 393 -16.61 9.92 4.16
CA ASN A 393 -15.46 10.81 4.31
C ASN A 393 -15.90 12.25 4.59
N PRO A 394 -16.15 12.62 5.87
CA PRO A 394 -16.55 13.97 6.26
C PRO A 394 -15.49 15.05 5.98
N ASP A 395 -14.26 14.66 5.65
CA ASP A 395 -13.14 15.56 5.37
C ASP A 395 -12.98 15.92 3.90
N ASP A 396 -13.66 15.22 2.99
CA ASP A 396 -13.76 15.63 1.60
C ASP A 396 -14.49 16.99 1.53
N VAL A 397 -13.79 18.02 1.06
CA VAL A 397 -14.34 19.38 0.99
C VAL A 397 -15.33 19.50 -0.17
N ASP A 398 -15.00 18.91 -1.31
CA ASP A 398 -15.75 19.11 -2.56
C ASP A 398 -17.12 18.43 -2.51
N ILE A 399 -17.26 17.37 -1.70
CA ILE A 399 -18.55 16.69 -1.56
C ILE A 399 -19.66 17.62 -1.03
N TYR A 400 -19.33 18.55 -0.14
CA TYR A 400 -20.31 19.52 0.39
C TYR A 400 -20.84 20.46 -0.68
N TYR A 401 -20.02 20.79 -1.69
CA TYR A 401 -20.45 21.59 -2.82
C TYR A 401 -21.48 20.82 -3.67
N TYR A 402 -21.22 19.55 -3.98
CA TYR A 402 -22.16 18.72 -4.74
C TYR A 402 -23.48 18.50 -3.99
N ILE A 403 -23.43 18.23 -2.69
CA ILE A 403 -24.63 18.13 -1.84
C ILE A 403 -25.43 19.45 -1.85
N ALA A 404 -24.75 20.59 -1.69
CA ALA A 404 -25.39 21.90 -1.68
C ALA A 404 -26.07 22.22 -3.02
N MET A 405 -25.42 21.90 -4.14
CA MET A 405 -25.99 22.06 -5.48
C MET A 405 -27.22 21.19 -5.68
N ALA A 406 -27.16 19.90 -5.30
CA ALA A 406 -28.29 18.99 -5.42
C ALA A 406 -29.50 19.46 -4.59
N TYR A 407 -29.29 19.87 -3.33
CA TYR A 407 -30.36 20.47 -2.52
C TYR A 407 -30.94 21.74 -3.14
N GLY A 408 -30.11 22.60 -3.72
CA GLY A 408 -30.54 23.81 -4.40
C GLY A 408 -31.44 23.51 -5.61
N LYS A 409 -31.07 22.50 -6.41
CA LYS A 409 -31.87 22.03 -7.55
C LYS A 409 -33.19 21.38 -7.13
N LEU A 410 -33.24 20.80 -5.93
CA LEU A 410 -34.46 20.27 -5.31
C LEU A 410 -35.28 21.33 -4.56
N ASN A 411 -34.85 22.59 -4.57
CA ASN A 411 -35.48 23.71 -3.85
C ASN A 411 -35.52 23.52 -2.31
N ILE A 412 -34.58 22.74 -1.76
CA ILE A 412 -34.38 22.54 -0.32
C ILE A 412 -33.31 23.54 0.13
N LEU A 413 -33.69 24.82 0.16
CA LEU A 413 -32.74 25.93 0.23
C LEU A 413 -31.99 26.03 1.57
N GLY A 414 -32.61 25.63 2.69
CA GLY A 414 -31.96 25.59 4.00
C GLY A 414 -30.76 24.66 4.03
N ASP A 415 -30.96 23.41 3.61
CA ASP A 415 -29.89 22.40 3.53
C ASP A 415 -28.85 22.76 2.45
N SER A 416 -29.26 23.37 1.34
CA SER A 416 -28.33 23.90 0.33
C SER A 416 -27.38 24.94 0.93
N HIS A 417 -27.91 25.97 1.59
CA HIS A 417 -27.10 27.00 2.22
C HIS A 417 -26.25 26.46 3.37
N TYR A 418 -26.77 25.52 4.17
CA TYR A 418 -25.97 24.90 5.23
C TYR A 418 -24.72 24.19 4.67
N ASN A 419 -24.89 23.38 3.62
CA ASN A 419 -23.79 22.67 3.00
C ASN A 419 -22.80 23.60 2.27
N PHE A 420 -23.27 24.67 1.62
CA PHE A 420 -22.36 25.73 1.12
C PHE A 420 -21.57 26.37 2.26
N GLY A 421 -22.20 26.60 3.41
CA GLY A 421 -21.53 27.10 4.62
C GLY A 421 -20.39 26.17 5.06
N LEU A 422 -20.63 24.86 5.10
CA LEU A 422 -19.61 23.86 5.43
C LEU A 422 -18.46 23.84 4.41
N TYR A 423 -18.78 23.86 3.12
CA TYR A 423 -17.81 23.94 2.01
C TYR A 423 -16.87 25.15 2.16
N PHE A 424 -17.43 26.36 2.32
CA PHE A 424 -16.63 27.58 2.46
C PHE A 424 -15.88 27.65 3.78
N LYS A 425 -16.44 27.09 4.86
CA LYS A 425 -15.74 26.97 6.15
C LYS A 425 -14.48 26.12 6.01
N LYS A 426 -14.56 24.94 5.35
CA LYS A 426 -13.40 24.07 5.13
C LYS A 426 -12.35 24.68 4.21
N GLN A 427 -12.75 25.60 3.31
CA GLN A 427 -11.83 26.41 2.51
C GLN A 427 -11.28 27.66 3.23
N ASN A 428 -11.53 27.83 4.53
CA ASN A 428 -11.15 29.02 5.30
C ASN A 428 -11.73 30.35 4.79
N LYS A 429 -12.81 30.31 4.00
CA LYS A 429 -13.53 31.51 3.50
C LYS A 429 -14.62 31.93 4.51
N LYS A 430 -14.18 32.47 5.65
CA LYS A 430 -15.02 32.73 6.84
C LYS A 430 -16.26 33.59 6.53
N ASP A 431 -16.12 34.69 5.81
CA ASP A 431 -17.23 35.61 5.54
C ASP A 431 -18.30 34.98 4.64
N THR A 432 -17.87 34.27 3.60
CA THR A 432 -18.76 33.53 2.70
C THR A 432 -19.48 32.41 3.43
N ALA A 433 -18.76 31.67 4.30
CA ALA A 433 -19.37 30.64 5.14
C ALA A 433 -20.42 31.22 6.08
N LEU A 434 -20.13 32.35 6.73
CA LEU A 434 -21.05 33.04 7.63
C LEU A 434 -22.31 33.52 6.90
N PHE A 435 -22.17 34.07 5.68
CA PHE A 435 -23.30 34.44 4.84
C PHE A 435 -24.23 33.25 4.60
N HIS A 436 -23.67 32.12 4.19
CA HIS A 436 -24.45 30.92 3.91
C HIS A 436 -25.11 30.32 5.16
N PHE A 437 -24.41 30.27 6.29
CA PHE A 437 -25.03 29.79 7.54
C PHE A 437 -26.18 30.69 8.00
N LYS A 438 -26.03 32.03 7.93
CA LYS A 438 -27.14 32.95 8.23
C LYS A 438 -28.33 32.72 7.30
N LYS A 439 -28.06 32.53 6.00
CA LYS A 439 -29.11 32.21 5.03
C LYS A 439 -29.79 30.87 5.30
N ALA A 440 -29.09 29.87 5.82
CA ALA A 440 -29.70 28.61 6.20
C ALA A 440 -30.70 28.75 7.37
N LEU A 441 -30.40 29.61 8.35
CA LEU A 441 -31.29 29.89 9.49
C LEU A 441 -32.63 30.52 9.06
N ASP A 442 -32.67 31.25 7.95
CA ASP A 442 -33.93 31.79 7.39
C ASP A 442 -34.94 30.67 7.03
N TYR A 443 -34.48 29.42 6.84
CA TYR A 443 -35.30 28.28 6.44
C TYR A 443 -35.51 27.22 7.53
N PHE A 444 -34.74 27.25 8.62
CA PHE A 444 -34.84 26.26 9.68
C PHE A 444 -35.63 26.80 10.88
N PRO A 445 -36.63 26.07 11.41
CA PRO A 445 -37.36 26.50 12.59
C PRO A 445 -36.41 26.74 13.77
N HIS A 446 -36.63 27.84 14.49
CA HIS A 446 -35.87 28.15 15.70
C HIS A 446 -35.97 27.00 16.72
N GLY A 447 -34.83 26.60 17.29
CA GLY A 447 -34.73 25.48 18.23
C GLY A 447 -34.84 24.09 17.60
N SER A 448 -34.84 23.98 16.26
CA SER A 448 -34.68 22.69 15.59
C SER A 448 -33.23 22.23 15.65
N ALA A 449 -33.01 20.90 15.62
CA ALA A 449 -31.66 20.33 15.59
C ALA A 449 -30.80 20.87 14.43
N LYS A 450 -31.42 21.20 13.29
CA LYS A 450 -30.73 21.82 12.15
C LYS A 450 -30.31 23.26 12.44
N ALA A 451 -31.18 24.06 13.07
CA ALA A 451 -30.84 25.42 13.49
C ALA A 451 -29.69 25.41 14.52
N ASP A 452 -29.76 24.49 15.50
CA ASP A 452 -28.71 24.34 16.50
C ASP A 452 -27.35 23.96 15.88
N ALA A 453 -27.34 23.06 14.89
CA ALA A 453 -26.14 22.69 14.16
C ALA A 453 -25.53 23.88 13.41
N VAL A 454 -26.36 24.73 12.78
CA VAL A 454 -25.92 25.94 12.10
C VAL A 454 -25.34 26.94 13.10
N ASP A 455 -25.98 27.15 14.25
CA ASP A 455 -25.49 28.04 15.30
C ASP A 455 -24.15 27.57 15.87
N GLN A 456 -23.97 26.26 16.06
CA GLN A 456 -22.68 25.69 16.44
C GLN A 456 -21.60 25.94 15.38
N ALA A 457 -21.94 25.76 14.10
CA ALA A 457 -21.04 26.05 12.99
C ALA A 457 -20.62 27.52 12.96
N ILE A 458 -21.56 28.46 13.15
CA ILE A 458 -21.27 29.91 13.25
C ILE A 458 -20.35 30.21 14.43
N LYS A 459 -20.62 29.62 15.62
CA LYS A 459 -19.76 29.81 16.80
C LYS A 459 -18.33 29.34 16.55
N SER A 460 -18.15 28.23 15.84
CA SER A 460 -16.82 27.69 15.52
C SER A 460 -16.01 28.56 14.56
N LEU A 461 -16.64 29.41 13.74
CA LEU A 461 -15.95 30.36 12.84
C LEU A 461 -15.37 31.58 13.56
N LYS A 462 -15.94 31.94 14.72
CA LYS A 462 -15.57 33.10 15.54
C LYS A 462 -14.39 32.82 16.49
N LYS A 463 -14.05 31.56 16.70
CA LYS A 463 -12.78 31.14 17.29
C LYS A 463 -11.70 31.14 16.20
#